data_AF-A0A5F2HVX7-F1
#
_entry.id   AF-A0A5F2HVX7-F1
#
_cell.length_a   1.000
_cell.length_b   1.000
_cell.length_c   1.000
_cell.angle_alpha   90.00
_cell.angle_beta   90.00
_cell.angle_gamma   90.00
#
_symmetry.space_group_name_H-M   'P 1'
#
loop_
_entity.id
_entity.type
_entity.pdbx_description
1 polymer ?
#
loop_
_entity_poly.entity_id
_entity_poly.type
_entity_poly.pdbx_seq_one_letter_code
_entity_poly.pdbx_strand_id
1 'polypeptide(L)'
;ELAVVQAVAAWREREARERDVPRGRVLKDDAIYEIAQQAPRDATALGRLRTTPKGWERSATATALLAAVNAALAVPKEAMPKLPKTFQPPEGSNAAAELLKVLLRIVAEKEGVASKVL
;
A
#
# COMPACT_ATOMS: atom_id res chain seq x y z
N GLU A 1 1.87 1.22 -13.42
CA GLU A 1 1.20 0.56 -12.28
C GLU A 1 1.52 1.21 -10.94
N LEU A 2 2.80 1.28 -10.51
CA LEU A 2 3.15 1.75 -9.16
C LEU A 2 2.69 3.18 -8.84
N ALA A 3 2.79 4.12 -9.79
CA ALA A 3 2.27 5.48 -9.62
C ALA A 3 0.76 5.49 -9.37
N VAL A 4 0.01 4.61 -10.06
CA VAL A 4 -1.44 4.49 -9.90
C VAL A 4 -1.77 3.87 -8.55
N VAL A 5 -1.09 2.79 -8.14
CA VAL A 5 -1.25 2.20 -6.80
C VAL A 5 -1.03 3.25 -5.71
N GLN A 6 0.06 4.01 -5.80
CA GLN A 6 0.41 5.04 -4.83
C GLN A 6 -0.67 6.13 -4.78
N ALA A 7 -1.12 6.64 -5.93
CA ALA A 7 -2.12 7.70 -6.00
C ALA A 7 -3.48 7.24 -5.47
N VAL A 8 -3.92 6.03 -5.83
CA VAL A 8 -5.19 5.46 -5.37
C VAL A 8 -5.14 5.15 -3.87
N ALA A 9 -4.03 4.61 -3.37
CA ALA A 9 -3.85 4.37 -1.94
C ALA A 9 -3.86 5.69 -1.14
N ALA A 10 -3.18 6.73 -1.64
CA ALA A 10 -3.17 8.04 -1.01
C ALA A 10 -4.55 8.72 -1.04
N TRP A 11 -5.29 8.60 -2.15
CA TRP A 11 -6.67 9.06 -2.26
C TRP A 11 -7.56 8.35 -1.24
N ARG A 12 -7.48 7.03 -1.14
CA ARG A 12 -8.24 6.24 -0.17
C ARG A 12 -7.97 6.68 1.27
N GLU A 13 -6.72 6.95 1.62
CA GLU A 13 -6.35 7.40 2.96
C GLU A 13 -7.01 8.75 3.30
N ARG A 14 -7.03 9.70 2.35
CA ARG A 14 -7.71 10.99 2.53
C ARG A 14 -9.21 10.82 2.71
N GLU A 15 -9.87 10.07 1.83
CA GLU A 15 -11.30 9.79 1.92
C GLU A 15 -11.70 9.08 3.22
N ALA A 16 -10.89 8.10 3.65
CA ALA A 16 -11.13 7.35 4.87
C ALA A 16 -11.04 8.26 6.10
N ARG A 17 -10.05 9.16 6.12
CA ARG A 17 -9.86 10.15 7.18
C ARG A 17 -10.98 11.19 7.20
N GLU A 18 -11.35 11.73 6.05
CA GLU A 18 -12.40 12.75 5.94
C GLU A 18 -13.78 12.22 6.35
N ARG A 19 -14.06 10.97 6.03
CA ARG A 19 -15.34 10.31 6.32
C ARG A 19 -15.35 9.57 7.66
N ASP A 20 -14.23 9.55 8.38
CA ASP A 20 -14.02 8.79 9.61
C ASP A 20 -14.47 7.32 9.51
N VAL A 21 -14.00 6.63 8.47
CA VAL A 21 -14.31 5.22 8.22
C VAL A 21 -13.05 4.40 7.94
N PRO A 22 -13.05 3.09 8.23
CA PRO A 22 -11.96 2.22 7.84
C PRO A 22 -11.70 2.27 6.33
N ARG A 23 -10.42 2.27 5.93
CA ARG A 23 -9.97 2.36 4.53
C ARG A 23 -10.65 1.34 3.61
N GLY A 24 -10.80 0.10 4.09
CA GLY A 24 -11.49 -0.97 3.34
C GLY A 24 -12.98 -0.71 3.08
N ARG A 25 -13.62 0.23 3.81
CA ARG A 25 -14.98 0.68 3.55
C ARG A 25 -15.06 1.70 2.41
N VAL A 26 -13.99 2.45 2.18
CA VAL A 26 -13.88 3.37 1.03
C VAL A 26 -13.59 2.57 -0.24
N LEU A 27 -12.52 1.77 -0.22
CA LEU A 27 -12.09 0.95 -1.34
C LEU A 27 -11.25 -0.22 -0.82
N LYS A 28 -11.59 -1.43 -1.24
CA LYS A 28 -10.85 -2.64 -0.84
C LYS A 28 -9.50 -2.73 -1.56
N ASP A 29 -8.54 -3.46 -0.97
CA ASP A 29 -7.19 -3.58 -1.51
C ASP A 29 -7.16 -4.28 -2.88
N ASP A 30 -7.97 -5.31 -3.07
CA ASP A 30 -8.16 -6.00 -4.35
C ASP A 30 -8.58 -5.03 -5.48
N ALA A 31 -9.47 -4.08 -5.17
CA ALA A 31 -9.87 -3.05 -6.11
C ALA A 31 -8.72 -2.10 -6.47
N ILE A 32 -7.85 -1.75 -5.51
CA ILE A 32 -6.65 -0.93 -5.79
C ILE A 32 -5.75 -1.63 -6.81
N TYR A 33 -5.53 -2.93 -6.65
CA TYR A 33 -4.73 -3.72 -7.59
C TYR A 33 -5.38 -3.79 -8.97
N GLU A 34 -6.69 -4.07 -9.06
CA GLU A 34 -7.38 -4.13 -10.35
C GLU A 34 -7.36 -2.77 -11.07
N ILE A 35 -7.61 -1.67 -10.35
CA ILE A 35 -7.55 -0.30 -10.88
C ILE A 35 -6.13 0.01 -11.39
N ALA A 36 -5.09 -0.39 -10.67
CA ALA A 36 -3.72 -0.14 -11.09
C ALA A 36 -3.30 -0.93 -12.35
N GLN A 37 -3.83 -2.14 -12.52
CA GLN A 37 -3.59 -2.98 -13.70
C GLN A 37 -4.39 -2.51 -14.93
N GLN A 38 -5.69 -2.24 -14.74
CA GLN A 38 -6.58 -1.85 -15.85
C GLN A 38 -6.48 -0.37 -16.21
N ALA A 39 -6.02 0.47 -15.27
CA ALA A 39 -5.84 1.92 -15.42
C ALA A 39 -7.06 2.62 -16.07
N PRO A 40 -8.28 2.48 -15.51
CA PRO A 40 -9.49 3.06 -16.08
C PRO A 40 -9.38 4.60 -16.11
N ARG A 41 -9.69 5.19 -17.26
CA ARG A 41 -9.63 6.66 -17.47
C ARG A 41 -10.99 7.34 -17.35
N ASP A 42 -12.07 6.57 -17.41
CA ASP A 42 -13.44 7.04 -17.40
C ASP A 42 -14.36 6.09 -16.60
N ALA A 43 -15.58 6.57 -16.34
CA ALA A 43 -16.58 5.82 -15.56
C ALA A 43 -17.01 4.52 -16.27
N THR A 44 -17.02 4.47 -17.60
CA THR A 44 -17.37 3.25 -18.34
C THR A 44 -16.33 2.16 -18.15
N ALA A 45 -15.04 2.50 -18.20
CA ALA A 45 -13.93 1.60 -17.92
C ALA A 45 -13.94 1.16 -16.45
N LEU A 46 -14.22 2.09 -15.52
CA LEU A 46 -14.34 1.77 -14.10
C LEU A 46 -15.49 0.79 -13.83
N GLY A 47 -16.66 0.97 -14.46
CA GLY A 47 -17.81 0.07 -14.30
C GLY A 47 -17.63 -1.33 -14.89
N ARG A 48 -16.56 -1.57 -15.66
CA ARG A 48 -16.19 -2.91 -16.17
C ARG A 48 -15.36 -3.70 -15.16
N LEU A 49 -14.82 -3.06 -14.13
CA LEU A 49 -14.01 -3.72 -13.11
C LEU A 49 -14.88 -4.66 -12.27
N ARG A 50 -14.31 -5.80 -11.89
CA ARG A 50 -15.04 -6.83 -11.14
C ARG A 50 -15.11 -6.52 -9.66
N THR A 51 -14.12 -5.80 -9.15
CA THR A 51 -13.99 -5.46 -7.72
C THR A 51 -14.81 -4.23 -7.29
N THR A 52 -15.29 -3.44 -8.26
CA THR A 52 -16.13 -2.26 -7.98
C THR A 52 -17.62 -2.60 -8.01
N PRO A 53 -18.44 -2.12 -7.06
CA PRO A 53 -19.88 -2.32 -7.11
C PRO A 53 -20.50 -1.69 -8.38
N LYS A 54 -21.46 -2.39 -9.01
CA LYS A 54 -22.19 -1.84 -10.17
C LYS A 54 -22.92 -0.56 -9.80
N GLY A 55 -22.81 0.48 -10.63
CA GLY A 55 -23.42 1.79 -10.42
C GLY A 55 -22.59 2.73 -9.53
N TRP A 56 -21.54 2.23 -8.87
CA TRP A 56 -20.64 3.07 -8.07
C TRP A 56 -19.82 4.02 -8.93
N GLU A 57 -19.58 3.66 -10.20
CA GLU A 57 -18.83 4.47 -11.17
C GLU A 57 -19.46 5.86 -11.43
N ARG A 58 -20.73 6.03 -11.07
CA ARG A 58 -21.48 7.31 -11.21
C ARG A 58 -21.39 8.20 -9.97
N SER A 59 -20.74 7.74 -8.90
CA SER A 59 -20.65 8.47 -7.65
C SER A 59 -19.61 9.61 -7.71
N ALA A 60 -19.78 10.62 -6.85
CA ALA A 60 -18.77 11.67 -6.66
C ALA A 60 -17.41 11.08 -6.22
N THR A 61 -17.45 10.05 -5.36
CA THR A 61 -16.27 9.31 -4.91
C THR A 61 -15.53 8.64 -6.07
N ALA A 62 -16.26 7.98 -6.99
CA ALA A 62 -15.65 7.39 -8.19
C ALA A 62 -15.07 8.45 -9.14
N THR A 63 -15.69 9.62 -9.21
CA THR A 63 -15.16 10.75 -9.99
C THR A 63 -13.83 11.25 -9.40
N ALA A 64 -13.73 11.39 -8.08
CA ALA A 64 -12.51 11.76 -7.38
C ALA A 64 -11.39 10.71 -7.55
N LEU A 65 -11.75 9.42 -7.49
CA LEU A 65 -10.82 8.33 -7.79
C LEU A 65 -10.27 8.42 -9.22
N LEU A 66 -11.13 8.61 -10.22
CA LEU A 66 -10.72 8.73 -11.63
C LEU A 66 -9.79 9.94 -11.85
N ALA A 67 -10.03 11.05 -11.15
CA ALA A 67 -9.13 12.19 -11.17
C ALA A 67 -7.74 11.82 -10.64
N ALA A 68 -7.67 11.07 -9.53
CA ALA A 68 -6.39 10.58 -8.98
C ALA A 68 -5.67 9.61 -9.93
N VAL A 69 -6.41 8.70 -10.58
CA VAL A 69 -5.85 7.77 -11.58
C VAL A 69 -5.31 8.52 -12.78
N ASN A 70 -6.08 9.45 -13.35
CA ASN A 70 -5.64 10.23 -14.52
C ASN A 70 -4.43 11.12 -14.20
N ALA A 71 -4.39 11.73 -13.01
CA ALA A 71 -3.21 12.47 -12.55
C ALA A 71 -1.97 11.56 -12.44
N ALA A 72 -2.13 10.34 -11.92
CA ALA A 72 -1.04 9.37 -11.83
C ALA A 72 -0.54 8.89 -13.19
N LEU A 73 -1.43 8.74 -14.18
CA LEU A 73 -1.09 8.38 -15.55
C LEU A 73 -0.37 9.50 -16.31
N ALA A 74 -0.53 10.75 -15.89
CA ALA A 74 0.16 11.90 -16.46
C ALA A 74 1.58 12.10 -15.90
N VAL A 75 1.98 11.35 -14.86
CA VAL A 75 3.31 11.45 -14.26
C VAL A 75 4.38 10.96 -15.27
N PRO A 76 5.40 11.79 -15.59
CA PRO A 76 6.51 11.39 -16.45
C PRO A 76 7.26 10.17 -15.90
N LYS A 77 7.88 9.39 -16.78
CA LYS A 77 8.56 8.14 -16.38
C LYS A 77 9.70 8.39 -15.38
N GLU A 78 10.35 9.53 -15.51
CA GLU A 78 11.49 9.97 -14.71
C GLU A 78 11.08 10.30 -13.27
N ALA A 79 9.81 10.71 -13.08
CA ALA A 79 9.22 11.02 -11.78
C ALA A 79 8.46 9.84 -11.17
N MET A 80 8.49 8.65 -11.80
CA MET A 80 7.83 7.48 -11.24
C MET A 80 8.43 7.09 -9.89
N PRO A 81 7.59 6.65 -8.93
CA PRO A 81 8.07 6.11 -7.67
C PRO A 81 9.04 4.96 -7.94
N LYS A 82 10.18 4.97 -7.24
CA LYS A 82 11.14 3.87 -7.27
C LYS A 82 10.83 2.95 -6.11
N LEU A 83 10.72 1.65 -6.39
CA LEU A 83 10.59 0.66 -5.31
C LEU A 83 11.87 0.68 -4.46
N PRO A 84 11.76 0.60 -3.13
CA PRO A 84 12.91 0.35 -2.29
C PRO A 84 13.57 -0.94 -2.77
N LYS A 85 14.91 -0.94 -2.89
CA LYS A 85 15.63 -2.17 -3.18
C LYS A 85 15.35 -3.16 -2.05
N THR A 86 14.98 -4.38 -2.41
CA THR A 86 14.85 -5.47 -1.44
C THR A 86 16.20 -5.64 -0.75
N PHE A 87 16.22 -5.50 0.58
CA PHE A 87 17.42 -5.77 1.35
C PHE A 87 17.72 -7.27 1.28
N GLN A 88 18.82 -7.62 0.65
CA GLN A 88 19.36 -8.97 0.64
C GLN A 88 20.42 -9.02 1.74
N PRO A 89 20.14 -9.66 2.89
CA PRO A 89 21.14 -9.79 3.93
C PRO A 89 22.34 -10.60 3.41
N PRO A 90 23.58 -10.23 3.78
CA PRO A 90 24.77 -11.00 3.44
C PRO A 90 24.68 -12.46 3.91
N GLU A 91 25.43 -13.35 3.26
CA GLU A 91 25.58 -14.72 3.72
C GLU A 91 26.04 -14.77 5.18
N GLY A 92 25.46 -15.68 5.97
CA GLY A 92 25.73 -15.78 7.41
C GLY A 92 24.95 -14.79 8.29
N SER A 93 24.20 -13.84 7.74
CA SER A 93 23.39 -12.90 8.55
C SER A 93 22.39 -13.61 9.46
N ASN A 94 21.80 -14.72 9.02
CA ASN A 94 20.89 -15.51 9.85
C ASN A 94 21.62 -16.17 11.03
N ALA A 95 22.81 -16.72 10.80
CA ALA A 95 23.62 -17.32 11.86
C ALA A 95 24.07 -16.25 12.88
N ALA A 96 24.50 -15.08 12.40
CA ALA A 96 24.82 -13.94 13.25
C ALA A 96 23.58 -13.48 14.06
N ALA A 97 22.40 -13.41 13.45
CA ALA A 97 21.16 -13.05 14.14
C ALA A 97 20.81 -14.05 15.25
N GLU A 98 21.04 -15.35 15.06
CA GLU A 98 20.83 -16.35 16.12
C GLU A 98 21.81 -16.17 17.29
N LEU A 99 23.09 -15.90 17.02
CA LEU A 99 24.06 -15.59 18.07
C LEU A 99 23.67 -14.31 18.85
N LEU A 100 23.21 -13.28 18.13
CA LEU A 100 22.73 -12.04 18.75
C LEU A 100 21.47 -12.26 19.61
N LYS A 101 20.55 -13.15 19.21
CA LYS A 101 19.38 -13.52 20.04
C LYS A 101 19.79 -14.23 21.32
N VAL A 102 20.79 -15.12 21.26
CA VAL A 102 21.33 -15.79 22.45
C VAL A 102 21.97 -14.76 23.38
N LEU A 103 22.80 -13.87 22.84
CA LEU A 103 23.40 -12.79 23.62
C LEU A 103 22.35 -11.88 24.27
N LEU A 104 21.34 -11.46 23.50
CA LEU A 104 20.22 -10.67 24.00
C LEU A 104 19.54 -11.35 25.18
N ARG A 105 19.31 -12.66 25.12
CA ARG A 105 18.72 -13.42 26.22
C ARG A 105 19.58 -13.39 27.47
N ILE A 106 20.89 -13.62 27.33
CA ILE A 106 21.83 -13.60 28.48
C ILE A 106 21.84 -12.21 29.15
N VAL A 107 21.90 -11.14 28.34
CA VAL A 107 21.90 -9.77 28.87
C VAL A 107 20.57 -9.44 29.53
N ALA A 108 19.45 -9.80 28.90
CA ALA A 108 18.11 -9.57 29.44
C ALA A 108 17.90 -10.29 30.78
N GLU A 109 18.36 -11.55 30.90
CA GLU A 109 18.32 -12.32 32.15
C GLU A 109 19.19 -11.68 33.25
N LYS A 110 20.38 -11.18 32.90
CA LYS A 110 21.27 -10.50 33.85
C LYS A 110 20.67 -9.21 34.41
N GLU A 111 20.02 -8.42 33.56
CA GLU A 111 19.43 -7.13 33.94
C GLU A 111 17.99 -7.27 34.45
N GLY A 112 17.42 -8.48 34.45
CA GLY A 112 16.06 -8.75 34.92
C GLY A 112 14.95 -8.17 34.02
N VAL A 113 15.23 -8.00 32.73
CA VAL A 113 14.31 -7.41 31.75
C VAL A 113 13.79 -8.49 30.78
N ALA A 114 12.55 -8.34 30.31
CA ALA A 114 11.99 -9.24 29.30
C ALA A 114 12.59 -8.96 27.91
N SER A 115 13.24 -9.97 27.31
CA SER A 115 13.90 -9.87 26.00
C SER A 115 12.97 -9.53 24.83
N LYS A 116 11.65 -9.74 24.96
CA LYS A 116 10.64 -9.38 23.93
C LYS A 116 10.30 -7.88 23.88
N VAL A 117 10.75 -7.11 24.87
CA VAL A 117 10.47 -5.67 24.98
C VAL A 117 11.66 -4.83 24.49
N LEU A 118 12.79 -5.48 24.19
CA LEU A 118 14.00 -4.92 23.59
C LEU A 118 14.04 -5.25 22.09
#